data_AF-A0A9P0L554-F1
#
_entry.id   AF-A0A9P0L554-F1
#
_cell.length_a   1.000
_cell.length_b   1.000
_cell.length_c   1.000
_cell.angle_alpha   90.00
_cell.angle_beta   90.00
_cell.angle_gamma   90.00
#
_symmetry.space_group_name_H-M   'P 1'
#
loop_
_entity.id
_entity.type
_entity.pdbx_description
1 polymer ?
#
loop_
_entity_poly.entity_id
_entity_poly.type
_entity_poly.pdbx_seq_one_letter_code
_entity_poly.pdbx_strand_id
1 'polypeptide(L)' 'MKILFYVALILSAMAAYVQACISNGGACQADGSLGNCCSGFCYQQAGWAEGYCKNR' A
#
# COMPACT_ATOMS: atom_id res chain seq x y z
N MET A 1 9.37 34.38 -12.87
CA MET A 1 10.19 33.59 -11.92
C MET A 1 9.38 32.98 -10.79
N LYS A 2 8.49 33.70 -10.10
CA LYS A 2 7.63 33.15 -9.01
C LYS A 2 6.75 31.95 -9.42
N ILE A 3 6.20 31.97 -10.64
CA ILE A 3 5.35 30.88 -11.18
C ILE A 3 6.11 29.55 -11.22
N LEU A 4 7.41 29.57 -11.56
CA LEU A 4 8.24 28.36 -11.62
C LEU A 4 8.49 27.79 -10.22
N PHE A 5 8.57 28.63 -9.19
CA PHE A 5 8.67 28.18 -7.80
C PHE A 5 7.41 27.47 -7.31
N TYR A 6 6.22 27.96 -7.68
CA TYR A 6 4.96 27.31 -7.31
C TYR A 6 4.77 25.97 -8.03
N VAL A 7 5.16 25.90 -9.32
CA VAL A 7 5.11 24.64 -10.08
C VAL A 7 6.05 23.60 -9.48
N ALA A 8 7.27 23.97 -9.10
CA ALA A 8 8.23 23.08 -8.45
C ALA A 8 7.74 22.57 -7.09
N LEU A 9 7.06 23.40 -6.30
CA LEU A 9 6.45 23.00 -5.02
C LEU A 9 5.35 21.96 -5.21
N ILE A 10 4.46 22.15 -6.18
CA ILE A 10 3.34 21.22 -6.44
C ILE A 10 3.86 19.87 -6.92
N LEU A 11 4.88 19.85 -7.79
CA LEU A 11 5.51 18.61 -8.29
C LEU A 11 6.20 17.80 -7.18
N SER A 12 6.76 18.44 -6.15
CA SER A 12 7.43 17.75 -5.04
C SER A 12 6.49 16.93 -4.14
N ALA A 13 5.20 17.24 -4.12
CA ALA A 13 4.21 16.54 -3.30
C ALA A 13 3.79 15.17 -3.87
N MET A 14 4.20 14.87 -5.12
CA MET A 14 3.72 13.69 -5.84
C MET A 14 4.66 12.47 -5.74
N ALA A 15 5.77 12.59 -5.00
CA ALA A 15 6.87 11.62 -5.05
C ALA A 15 6.75 10.42 -4.07
N ALA A 16 5.69 10.32 -3.26
CA ALA A 16 5.69 9.46 -2.07
C ALA A 16 4.54 8.44 -1.97
N TYR A 17 3.99 7.97 -3.09
CA TYR A 17 2.98 6.90 -3.08
C TYR A 17 3.39 5.72 -3.95
N VAL A 18 4.55 5.17 -3.65
CA VAL A 18 4.83 3.77 -3.96
C VAL A 18 4.69 3.03 -2.62
N GLN A 19 3.46 2.75 -2.21
CA GLN A 19 3.26 1.74 -1.17
C GLN A 19 3.78 0.42 -1.74
N ALA A 20 4.94 -0.03 -1.24
CA ALA A 20 5.40 -1.38 -1.48
C ALA A 20 4.29 -2.34 -1.05
N CYS A 21 3.70 -3.03 -2.01
CA CYS A 21 2.62 -3.96 -1.74
C CYS A 21 3.20 -5.34 -1.37
N ILE A 22 2.42 -6.11 -0.62
CA ILE A 22 2.82 -7.44 -0.15
C ILE A 22 2.55 -8.45 -1.27
N SER A 23 3.58 -9.19 -1.68
CA SER A 23 3.46 -10.26 -2.67
C SER A 23 2.57 -11.39 -2.17
N ASN A 24 1.98 -12.16 -3.10
CA ASN A 24 1.22 -13.36 -2.76
C ASN A 24 2.05 -14.33 -1.89
N GLY A 25 1.42 -14.90 -0.86
CA GLY A 25 2.04 -15.72 0.18
C GLY A 25 2.61 -14.92 1.36
N GLY A 26 2.79 -13.61 1.23
CA GLY A 26 3.22 -12.76 2.34
C GLY A 26 2.14 -12.58 3.40
N ALA A 27 2.55 -12.42 4.67
CA ALA A 27 1.65 -12.18 5.79
C ALA A 27 0.91 -10.84 5.63
N CYS A 28 -0.38 -10.81 5.98
CA CYS A 28 -1.20 -9.61 5.90
C CYS A 28 -2.26 -9.59 7.01
N GLN A 29 -2.83 -8.41 7.26
CA GLN A 29 -4.00 -8.24 8.11
C GLN A 29 -5.16 -7.67 7.28
N ALA A 30 -6.37 -8.15 7.55
CA ALA A 30 -7.59 -7.69 6.89
C ALA A 30 -7.90 -6.22 7.17
N ASP A 31 -7.40 -5.68 8.28
CA ASP A 31 -7.50 -4.26 8.63
C ASP A 31 -6.45 -3.39 7.92
N GLY A 32 -5.50 -3.99 7.19
CA GLY A 32 -4.44 -3.29 6.47
C GLY A 32 -3.27 -2.79 7.34
N SER A 33 -3.23 -3.13 8.63
CA SER A 33 -2.18 -2.68 9.56
C SER A 33 -0.76 -3.13 9.19
N LEU A 34 -0.62 -4.26 8.48
CA LEU A 34 0.65 -4.76 7.94
C LEU A 34 0.94 -4.29 6.51
N GLY A 35 0.09 -3.44 5.93
CA GLY A 35 0.13 -3.04 4.53
C GLY A 35 -0.83 -3.83 3.66
N ASN A 36 -0.83 -3.52 2.36
CA ASN A 36 -1.80 -4.05 1.40
C ASN A 36 -1.16 -5.07 0.45
N CYS A 37 -1.86 -6.15 0.18
CA CYS A 37 -1.48 -7.13 -0.83
C CYS A 37 -1.49 -6.53 -2.23
N CYS A 38 -0.51 -6.90 -3.07
CA CYS A 38 -0.49 -6.46 -4.48
C CYS A 38 -1.72 -6.93 -5.27
N SER A 39 -2.32 -8.05 -4.85
CA SER A 39 -3.58 -8.57 -5.40
C SER A 39 -4.83 -7.83 -4.91
N GLY A 40 -4.68 -6.94 -3.91
CA GLY A 40 -5.80 -6.31 -3.21
C GLY A 40 -6.64 -7.28 -2.37
N PHE A 41 -6.10 -8.46 -2.04
CA PHE A 41 -6.81 -9.48 -1.25
C PHE A 41 -5.92 -10.15 -0.21
N CYS A 42 -6.27 -9.91 1.05
CA CYS A 42 -5.72 -10.60 2.22
C CYS A 42 -6.69 -11.71 2.64
N TYR A 43 -6.23 -12.95 2.65
CA TYR A 43 -7.01 -14.08 3.13
C TYR A 43 -6.73 -14.31 4.61
N GLN A 44 -7.61 -13.77 5.46
CA GLN A 44 -7.58 -13.96 6.91
C GLN A 44 -8.94 -14.48 7.38
N GLN A 45 -8.94 -15.59 8.13
CA GLN A 45 -10.16 -16.14 8.73
C GLN A 45 -10.37 -15.62 10.16
N ALA A 46 -11.61 -15.67 10.65
CA ALA A 46 -11.93 -15.28 12.01
C ALA A 46 -11.13 -16.13 13.02
N GLY A 47 -10.45 -15.46 13.95
CA GLY A 47 -9.60 -16.10 14.96
C GLY A 47 -8.15 -16.35 14.51
N TRP A 48 -7.77 -16.06 13.27
CA TRP A 48 -6.37 -16.09 12.85
C TRP A 48 -5.63 -14.85 13.30
N ALA A 49 -4.44 -15.03 13.86
CA ALA A 49 -3.56 -13.94 14.25
C ALA A 49 -3.18 -13.08 13.03
N GLU A 50 -2.85 -13.71 11.90
CA GLU A 50 -2.54 -13.06 10.62
C GLU A 50 -3.12 -13.88 9.45
N GLY A 51 -3.40 -13.21 8.34
CA GLY A 51 -3.72 -13.83 7.05
C GLY A 51 -2.52 -13.88 6.12
N TYR A 52 -2.77 -14.23 4.86
CA TYR A 52 -1.77 -14.14 3.80
C TYR A 52 -2.35 -13.61 2.49
N CYS A 53 -1.51 -12.94 1.72
CA CYS A 53 -1.89 -12.41 0.42
C CYS A 53 -2.10 -13.53 -0.59
N LYS A 54 -3.20 -13.48 -1.35
CA LYS A 54 -3.40 -14.37 -2.49
C LYS A 54 -4.16 -13.65 -3.60
N ASN A 55 -4.14 -14.21 -4.80
CA ASN A 55 -5.01 -13.76 -5.87
C ASN A 55 -6.48 -13.91 -5.45
N ARG A 56 -7.33 -12.97 -5.91
CA ARG A 56 -8.79 -13.10 -5.77
C ARG A 56 -9.31 -14.35 -6.47
#